data_AF-A0A7K4S4P9-F1
#
_entry.id   AF-A0A7K4S4P9-F1
#
_cell.length_a   1.000
_cell.length_b   1.000
_cell.length_c   1.000
_cell.angle_alpha   90.00
_cell.angle_beta   90.00
_cell.angle_gamma   90.00
#
_symmetry.space_group_name_H-M   'P 1'
#
loop_
_entity.id
_entity.type
_entity.pdbx_description
1 polymer ?
#
loop_
_entity_poly.entity_id
_entity_poly.type
_entity_poly.pdbx_seq_one_letter_code
_entity_poly.pdbx_strand_id
1 'polypeptide(L)'
;MQVPNKDGCAACATHMHGACSAERLLRQRAMSHSRHMGKIRKRLEDIKNKSSKSTKADFSHNESVRLATDAFLDGGTASYLETLSKEGEVDFLSSVEAQYIKDHARESYYAQESLAGDGAAAQKQNDAGSLPSGTYFPTISDSSEPALLHTWITAEKPYLKEKSTATVYFQTEKNNNIRDIIRRYINKSTQVLAIVMDVFTDTEIFCDLLEAANKRMVFVYLLLDHGNINLFSEMCDKLQIAEDLFKNISVRSVTGEVYCAKSGRKFSGQIQEKFLISDWKYVLSGSY
;
A
#
# COMPACT_ATOMS: atom_id res chain seq x y z
N MET A 1 72.32 51.77 3.61
CA MET A 1 72.60 52.08 2.20
C MET A 1 72.14 50.89 1.37
N GLN A 2 71.16 51.12 0.48
CA GLN A 2 70.74 50.38 -0.72
C GLN A 2 70.95 48.85 -0.88
N VAL A 3 69.83 48.18 -1.20
CA VAL A 3 69.63 46.89 -1.91
C VAL A 3 70.25 46.95 -3.33
N PRO A 4 70.70 45.85 -4.00
CA PRO A 4 69.85 44.98 -4.87
C PRO A 4 70.27 43.48 -4.86
N ASN A 5 69.42 42.45 -5.02
CA ASN A 5 68.55 41.96 -6.12
C ASN A 5 69.27 41.17 -7.26
N LYS A 6 68.55 40.16 -7.79
CA LYS A 6 68.74 39.35 -9.04
C LYS A 6 69.60 38.08 -8.95
N ASP A 7 69.39 36.99 -9.68
CA ASP A 7 68.36 36.42 -10.58
C ASP A 7 68.92 35.01 -10.94
N GLY A 8 68.07 34.03 -11.36
CA GLY A 8 68.50 33.04 -12.37
C GLY A 8 68.49 31.54 -12.05
N CYS A 9 67.34 30.90 -12.37
CA CYS A 9 67.15 29.70 -13.22
C CYS A 9 68.28 28.63 -13.40
N ALA A 10 67.97 27.33 -13.15
CA ALA A 10 67.88 26.27 -14.19
C ALA A 10 68.04 24.82 -13.66
N ALA A 11 67.00 24.00 -13.95
CA ALA A 11 67.01 22.64 -14.52
C ALA A 11 67.67 21.40 -13.84
N CYS A 12 66.83 20.35 -13.72
CA CYS A 12 67.05 18.91 -13.95
C CYS A 12 68.05 18.12 -13.05
N ALA A 13 67.82 16.88 -12.64
CA ALA A 13 66.74 15.90 -12.80
C ALA A 13 67.05 14.67 -11.90
N THR A 14 66.00 13.90 -11.55
CA THR A 14 65.99 12.42 -11.35
C THR A 14 66.84 11.81 -10.20
N HIS A 15 66.47 10.75 -9.47
CA HIS A 15 65.43 9.71 -9.53
C HIS A 15 65.49 8.98 -8.17
N MET A 16 64.36 8.57 -7.58
CA MET A 16 64.22 7.32 -6.80
C MET A 16 62.73 7.10 -6.50
N HIS A 17 62.05 6.47 -7.45
CA HIS A 17 60.69 5.96 -7.36
C HIS A 17 60.78 4.45 -7.15
N GLY A 18 60.02 3.86 -6.23
CA GLY A 18 59.88 2.40 -6.26
C GLY A 18 59.30 1.70 -5.04
N ALA A 19 58.21 2.16 -4.42
CA ALA A 19 57.47 1.33 -3.44
C ALA A 19 56.00 1.70 -3.16
N CYS A 20 55.36 2.63 -3.89
CA CYS A 20 54.03 3.16 -3.48
C CYS A 20 52.92 3.01 -4.54
N SER A 21 53.10 2.14 -5.53
CA SER A 21 52.12 1.98 -6.64
C SER A 21 51.27 0.71 -6.51
N ALA A 22 51.87 -0.41 -6.06
CA ALA A 22 51.17 -1.70 -5.98
C ALA A 22 50.06 -1.73 -4.90
N GLU A 23 50.28 -1.11 -3.72
CA GLU A 23 49.26 -1.03 -2.67
C GLU A 23 48.11 -0.07 -3.02
N ARG A 24 48.38 1.00 -3.79
CA ARG A 24 47.32 1.90 -4.29
C ARG A 24 46.46 1.25 -5.36
N LEU A 25 47.07 0.43 -6.24
CA LEU A 25 46.34 -0.33 -7.25
C LEU A 25 45.51 -1.47 -6.64
N LEU A 26 45.96 -2.09 -5.55
CA LEU A 26 45.18 -3.08 -4.80
C LEU A 26 44.03 -2.43 -4.00
N ARG A 27 44.23 -1.23 -3.43
CA ARG A 27 43.13 -0.45 -2.81
C ARG A 27 42.14 0.11 -3.82
N GLN A 28 42.56 0.45 -5.03
CA GLN A 28 41.65 0.86 -6.11
C GLN A 28 40.90 -0.32 -6.75
N ARG A 29 41.46 -1.54 -6.69
CA ARG A 29 40.77 -2.77 -7.13
C ARG A 29 39.78 -3.34 -6.12
N ALA A 30 39.78 -2.88 -4.86
CA ALA A 30 38.86 -3.36 -3.82
C ALA A 30 37.51 -2.59 -3.75
N MET A 31 37.27 -1.59 -4.60
CA MET A 31 36.03 -0.77 -4.58
C MET A 31 35.35 -0.66 -5.95
N SER A 32 35.56 -1.64 -6.83
CA SER A 32 34.83 -1.78 -8.09
C SER A 32 33.87 -2.97 -8.04
N HIS A 33 33.16 -3.14 -6.92
CA HIS A 33 31.81 -3.65 -7.08
C HIS A 33 31.00 -2.49 -7.62
N SER A 34 30.62 -2.58 -8.90
CA SER A 34 29.45 -1.88 -9.43
C SER A 34 28.42 -1.89 -8.32
N ARG A 35 28.24 -0.76 -7.60
CA ARG A 35 27.28 -0.70 -6.51
C ARG A 35 25.95 -1.09 -7.14
N HIS A 36 25.40 -2.23 -6.73
CA HIS A 36 24.07 -2.60 -7.16
C HIS A 36 23.18 -1.40 -6.84
N MET A 37 22.48 -0.87 -7.85
CA MET A 37 21.63 0.30 -7.70
C MET A 37 20.20 -0.16 -7.87
N GLY A 38 19.42 0.01 -6.82
CA GLY A 38 17.99 -0.20 -6.84
C GLY A 38 17.32 0.64 -7.94
N LYS A 39 16.17 0.16 -8.42
CA LYS A 39 15.47 0.78 -9.53
C LYS A 39 15.04 2.22 -9.23
N ILE A 40 14.61 2.50 -7.99
CA ILE A 40 14.14 3.84 -7.62
C ILE A 40 15.34 4.79 -7.58
N ARG A 41 16.43 4.39 -6.93
CA ARG A 41 17.69 5.17 -6.90
C ARG A 41 18.20 5.45 -8.31
N LYS A 42 18.23 4.45 -9.19
CA LYS A 42 18.66 4.61 -10.58
C LYS A 42 17.81 5.66 -11.30
N ARG A 43 16.48 5.58 -11.19
CA ARG A 43 15.57 6.57 -11.79
C ARG A 43 15.81 7.99 -11.25
N LEU A 44 16.09 8.14 -9.95
CA LEU A 44 16.39 9.43 -9.36
C LEU A 44 17.70 10.03 -9.89
N GLU A 45 18.74 9.21 -10.09
CA GLU A 45 20.00 9.67 -10.70
C GLU A 45 19.81 10.03 -12.19
N ASP A 46 19.00 9.27 -12.93
CA ASP A 46 18.66 9.57 -14.33
C ASP A 46 17.91 10.90 -14.47
N ILE A 47 17.02 11.24 -13.52
CA ILE A 47 16.28 12.52 -13.49
C ILE A 47 17.23 13.70 -13.22
N LYS A 48 18.21 13.54 -12.34
CA LYS A 48 19.21 14.59 -12.06
C LYS A 48 20.08 14.88 -13.30
N ASN A 49 20.30 13.86 -14.12
CA ASN A 49 21.08 13.97 -15.35
C ASN A 49 20.23 14.57 -16.48
N LYS A 50 20.29 15.90 -16.65
CA LYS A 50 19.55 16.66 -17.69
C LYS A 50 19.72 16.18 -19.15
N SER A 51 20.70 15.30 -19.42
CA SER A 51 20.98 14.75 -20.74
C SER A 51 20.32 13.38 -20.99
N SER A 52 19.58 12.82 -20.04
CA SER A 52 18.91 11.53 -20.22
C SER A 52 17.69 11.66 -21.15
N LYS A 53 17.60 10.78 -22.14
CA LYS A 53 16.39 10.67 -22.98
C LYS A 53 15.26 10.12 -22.11
N SER A 54 14.04 10.63 -22.29
CA SER A 54 12.83 10.05 -21.70
C SER A 54 12.77 8.55 -22.02
N THR A 55 12.98 7.72 -21.00
CA THR A 55 12.88 6.27 -21.12
C THR A 55 11.41 5.88 -21.05
N LYS A 56 11.01 4.91 -21.88
CA LYS A 56 9.68 4.28 -21.78
C LYS A 56 9.46 3.82 -20.34
N ALA A 57 8.27 4.05 -19.79
CA ALA A 57 7.93 3.65 -18.44
C ALA A 57 8.19 2.15 -18.24
N ASP A 58 9.02 1.84 -17.24
CA ASP A 58 9.29 0.47 -16.80
C ASP A 58 8.27 0.08 -15.73
N PHE A 59 7.41 -0.90 -16.04
CA PHE A 59 6.42 -1.48 -15.12
C PHE A 59 6.85 -2.86 -14.59
N SER A 60 8.11 -3.25 -14.82
CA SER A 60 8.60 -4.55 -14.35
C SER A 60 8.85 -4.56 -12.83
N HIS A 61 8.70 -5.74 -12.23
CA HIS A 61 8.83 -5.97 -10.79
C HIS A 61 10.08 -5.33 -10.16
N ASN A 62 9.93 -4.74 -8.98
CA ASN A 62 11.03 -4.10 -8.26
C ASN A 62 11.58 -5.00 -7.14
N GLU A 63 12.63 -5.75 -7.47
CA GLU A 63 13.19 -6.76 -6.56
C GLU A 63 13.85 -6.16 -5.31
N SER A 64 14.53 -5.00 -5.42
CA SER A 64 15.12 -4.32 -4.27
C SER A 64 14.05 -3.87 -3.26
N VAL A 65 12.90 -3.39 -3.75
CA VAL A 65 11.74 -3.06 -2.90
C VAL A 65 11.19 -4.32 -2.24
N ARG A 66 10.99 -5.40 -3.01
CA ARG A 66 10.49 -6.67 -2.46
C ARG A 66 11.39 -7.18 -1.34
N LEU A 67 12.71 -7.22 -1.54
CA LEU A 67 13.69 -7.68 -0.55
C LEU A 67 13.73 -6.79 0.69
N ALA A 68 13.64 -5.47 0.52
CA ALA A 68 13.59 -4.55 1.65
C ALA A 68 12.32 -4.74 2.48
N THR A 69 11.15 -4.89 1.85
CA THR A 69 9.88 -5.18 2.55
C THR A 69 9.91 -6.54 3.27
N ASP A 70 10.52 -7.56 2.66
CA ASP A 70 10.75 -8.89 3.25
C ASP A 70 11.57 -8.76 4.54
N ALA A 71 12.71 -8.06 4.46
CA ALA A 71 13.57 -7.80 5.60
C ALA A 71 12.90 -6.93 6.68
N PHE A 72 12.03 -5.98 6.28
CA PHE A 72 11.26 -5.17 7.21
C PHE A 72 10.26 -6.02 8.02
N LEU A 73 9.57 -6.95 7.38
CA LEU A 73 8.63 -7.84 8.05
C LEU A 73 9.32 -8.80 9.02
N ASP A 74 10.51 -9.27 8.65
CA ASP A 74 11.23 -10.28 9.43
C ASP A 74 12.01 -9.68 10.60
N GLY A 75 12.73 -8.57 10.36
CA GLY A 75 13.66 -7.98 11.32
C GLY A 75 13.43 -6.50 11.62
N GLY A 76 12.31 -5.94 11.16
CA GLY A 76 11.93 -4.55 11.40
C GLY A 76 12.84 -3.53 10.72
N THR A 77 12.84 -2.31 11.26
CA THR A 77 13.50 -1.14 10.65
C THR A 77 15.01 -1.33 10.45
N ALA A 78 15.70 -2.02 11.35
CA ALA A 78 17.14 -2.22 11.23
C ALA A 78 17.49 -3.09 10.01
N SER A 79 16.80 -4.23 9.86
CA SER A 79 16.99 -5.14 8.72
C SER A 79 16.55 -4.52 7.40
N TYR A 80 15.51 -3.68 7.41
CA TYR A 80 15.10 -2.87 6.27
C TYR A 80 16.22 -1.95 5.79
N LEU A 81 16.77 -1.11 6.68
CA LEU A 81 17.83 -0.15 6.33
C LEU A 81 19.11 -0.85 5.87
N GLU A 82 19.48 -1.97 6.50
CA GLU A 82 20.60 -2.78 6.06
C GLU A 82 20.40 -3.31 4.63
N THR A 83 19.21 -3.82 4.33
CA THR A 83 18.87 -4.34 3.00
C THR A 83 18.84 -3.23 1.94
N LEU A 84 18.31 -2.05 2.26
CA LEU A 84 18.39 -0.90 1.36
C LEU A 84 19.84 -0.51 1.03
N SER A 85 20.73 -0.57 2.03
CA SER A 85 22.14 -0.27 1.80
C SER A 85 22.83 -1.33 0.94
N LYS A 86 22.48 -2.62 1.12
CA LYS A 86 23.01 -3.73 0.32
C LYS A 86 22.52 -3.68 -1.13
N GLU A 87 21.22 -3.45 -1.33
CA GLU A 87 20.59 -3.37 -2.65
C GLU A 87 20.78 -2.00 -3.33
N GLY A 88 21.41 -1.04 -2.62
CA GLY A 88 21.62 0.32 -3.10
C GLY A 88 20.33 1.02 -3.48
N GLU A 89 19.25 0.80 -2.72
CA GLU A 89 17.95 1.42 -2.94
C GLU A 89 17.76 2.65 -2.03
N VAL A 90 16.72 3.44 -2.27
CA VAL A 90 16.33 4.55 -1.39
C VAL A 90 15.37 4.10 -0.31
N ASP A 91 15.32 4.84 0.80
CA ASP A 91 14.24 4.69 1.77
C ASP A 91 12.92 5.13 1.13
N PHE A 92 11.96 4.21 1.07
CA PHE A 92 10.71 4.36 0.34
C PHE A 92 9.47 4.15 1.21
N LEU A 93 9.61 3.57 2.41
CA LEU A 93 8.47 3.40 3.31
C LEU A 93 8.33 4.66 4.16
N SER A 94 7.15 5.28 4.10
CA SER A 94 6.81 6.34 5.05
C SER A 94 6.70 5.78 6.48
N SER A 95 6.78 6.66 7.47
CA SER A 95 6.60 6.27 8.88
C SER A 95 5.25 5.61 9.14
N VAL A 96 4.19 6.10 8.48
CA VAL A 96 2.83 5.59 8.60
C VAL A 96 2.72 4.19 8.00
N GLU A 97 3.29 3.97 6.80
CA GLU A 97 3.31 2.65 6.17
C GLU A 97 4.14 1.65 6.97
N ALA A 98 5.33 2.05 7.45
CA ALA A 98 6.17 1.20 8.28
C ALA A 98 5.47 0.79 9.57
N GLN A 99 4.79 1.73 10.23
CA GLN A 99 4.00 1.44 11.42
C GLN A 99 2.83 0.52 11.12
N TYR A 100 2.07 0.80 10.06
CA TYR A 100 0.95 -0.05 9.63
C TYR A 100 1.41 -1.49 9.38
N ILE A 101 2.47 -1.67 8.59
CA ILE A 101 3.03 -3.00 8.28
C ILE A 101 3.42 -3.71 9.57
N LYS A 102 4.10 -3.02 10.49
CA LYS A 102 4.52 -3.58 11.78
C LYS A 102 3.33 -4.05 12.62
N ASP A 103 2.28 -3.24 12.70
CA ASP A 103 1.10 -3.51 13.54
C ASP A 103 0.20 -4.61 12.94
N HIS A 104 0.23 -4.79 11.61
CA HIS A 104 -0.62 -5.75 10.89
C HIS A 104 0.14 -6.98 10.36
N ALA A 105 1.44 -7.10 10.65
CA ALA A 105 2.25 -8.26 10.30
C ALA A 105 1.88 -9.46 11.18
N ARG A 106 1.08 -10.38 10.64
CA ARG A 106 0.73 -11.64 11.30
C ARG A 106 1.76 -12.71 10.99
N GLU A 107 2.11 -13.49 12.01
CA GLU A 107 2.86 -14.72 11.80
C GLU A 107 2.00 -15.75 11.07
N SER A 108 2.64 -16.56 10.24
CA SER A 108 1.97 -17.64 9.51
C SER A 108 1.25 -18.57 10.48
N TYR A 109 0.01 -18.96 10.16
CA TYR A 109 -0.80 -19.92 10.94
C TYR A 109 -0.05 -21.24 11.21
N TYR A 110 0.90 -21.62 10.34
CA TYR A 110 1.77 -22.79 10.49
C TYR A 110 2.77 -22.69 11.66
N ALA A 111 2.98 -21.52 12.26
CA ALA A 111 3.81 -21.39 13.46
C ALA A 111 3.02 -21.70 14.75
N GLN A 112 1.71 -21.46 14.77
CA GLN A 112 0.87 -21.65 15.96
C GLN A 112 0.44 -23.09 16.23
N GLU A 113 0.41 -23.97 15.21
CA GLU A 113 0.10 -25.39 15.42
C GLU A 113 1.21 -26.14 16.19
N SER A 114 2.40 -25.55 16.34
CA SER A 114 3.51 -26.19 17.06
C SER A 114 3.44 -26.10 18.60
N LEU A 115 2.51 -25.29 19.15
CA LEU A 115 2.44 -25.02 20.60
C LEU A 115 1.08 -25.33 21.25
N ALA A 116 0.09 -25.78 20.49
CA ALA A 116 -1.24 -26.12 21.00
C ALA A 116 -1.64 -27.52 20.54
N GLY A 117 -1.18 -28.56 21.24
CA GLY A 117 -1.52 -29.93 20.89
C GLY A 117 -0.96 -30.99 21.83
N ASP A 118 -1.04 -30.78 23.15
CA ASP A 118 -0.86 -31.89 24.10
C ASP A 118 -2.24 -32.48 24.41
N GLY A 119 -2.56 -33.64 23.81
CA GLY A 119 -3.83 -34.34 24.08
C GLY A 119 -4.42 -35.12 22.91
N ALA A 120 -3.90 -36.34 22.71
CA ALA A 120 -4.59 -37.53 22.23
C ALA A 120 -5.31 -37.56 20.85
N ALA A 121 -4.67 -38.33 19.95
CA ALA A 121 -5.27 -39.31 19.03
C ALA A 121 -6.14 -38.84 17.86
N ALA A 122 -5.55 -38.80 16.66
CA ALA A 122 -5.83 -39.80 15.62
C ALA A 122 -4.82 -39.68 14.46
N GLN A 123 -4.08 -40.76 14.24
CA GLN A 123 -3.23 -40.95 13.06
C GLN A 123 -4.05 -40.82 11.77
N LYS A 124 -3.63 -39.90 10.89
CA LYS A 124 -3.64 -40.15 9.44
C LYS A 124 -2.26 -39.87 8.89
N GLN A 125 -1.52 -40.96 8.80
CA GLN A 125 -0.31 -41.12 8.02
C GLN A 125 -0.65 -40.81 6.56
N ASN A 126 -0.11 -39.72 6.02
CA ASN A 126 0.12 -39.57 4.59
C ASN A 126 1.59 -39.21 4.42
N ASP A 127 2.38 -40.26 4.20
CA ASP A 127 3.71 -40.18 3.63
C ASP A 127 3.61 -39.58 2.23
N ALA A 128 4.02 -38.32 2.11
CA ALA A 128 4.57 -37.77 0.89
C ALA A 128 5.61 -36.73 1.32
N GLY A 129 6.87 -37.14 1.36
CA GLY A 129 7.99 -36.23 1.56
C GLY A 129 7.97 -35.14 0.49
N SER A 130 7.47 -33.96 0.86
CA SER A 130 7.64 -32.75 0.09
C SER A 130 8.89 -32.04 0.56
N LEU A 131 9.93 -32.16 -0.26
CA LEU A 131 11.04 -31.21 -0.33
C LEU A 131 10.51 -29.76 -0.30
N PRO A 132 11.30 -28.77 0.16
CA PRO A 132 10.90 -27.37 0.17
C PRO A 132 10.75 -26.89 -1.27
N SER A 133 9.53 -27.00 -1.81
CA SER A 133 9.19 -26.52 -3.14
C SER A 133 9.25 -24.99 -3.12
N GLY A 134 10.26 -24.42 -3.78
CA GLY A 134 10.46 -22.98 -3.98
C GLY A 134 9.45 -22.33 -4.92
N THR A 135 8.27 -22.92 -5.09
CA THR A 135 7.18 -22.38 -5.90
C THR A 135 5.92 -22.34 -5.05
N TYR A 136 5.56 -21.12 -4.66
CA TYR A 136 4.31 -20.79 -4.00
C TYR A 136 3.13 -21.20 -4.90
N PHE A 137 2.38 -22.20 -4.46
CA PHE A 137 1.03 -22.46 -4.94
C PHE A 137 0.07 -21.90 -3.90
N PRO A 138 -0.65 -20.80 -4.17
CA PRO A 138 -1.74 -20.38 -3.29
C PRO A 138 -2.82 -21.45 -3.39
N THR A 139 -2.82 -22.37 -2.42
CA THR A 139 -3.98 -23.19 -2.15
C THR A 139 -4.98 -22.29 -1.44
N ILE A 140 -6.17 -22.19 -2.05
CA ILE A 140 -7.38 -21.48 -1.61
C ILE A 140 -7.40 -19.97 -1.95
N SER A 141 -7.95 -19.66 -3.13
CA SER A 141 -8.74 -18.43 -3.31
C SER A 141 -9.95 -18.67 -4.21
N ASP A 142 -10.65 -19.79 -4.03
CA ASP A 142 -12.05 -19.89 -4.48
C ASP A 142 -12.95 -19.37 -3.35
N SER A 143 -12.86 -18.06 -3.08
CA SER A 143 -13.96 -17.39 -2.38
C SER A 143 -15.12 -17.35 -3.37
N SER A 144 -16.17 -18.15 -3.13
CA SER A 144 -17.39 -18.12 -3.95
C SER A 144 -17.86 -16.68 -4.08
N GLU A 145 -18.00 -16.19 -5.30
CA GLU A 145 -18.52 -14.86 -5.58
C GLU A 145 -19.86 -14.71 -4.84
N PRO A 146 -19.94 -13.85 -3.81
CA PRO A 146 -21.13 -13.81 -2.99
C PRO A 146 -22.27 -13.29 -3.85
N ALA A 147 -23.45 -13.90 -3.72
CA ALA A 147 -24.64 -13.53 -4.46
C ALA A 147 -24.97 -12.04 -4.24
N LEU A 148 -24.47 -11.19 -5.12
CA LEU A 148 -24.88 -9.80 -5.20
C LEU A 148 -26.38 -9.82 -5.49
N LEU A 149 -27.16 -9.04 -4.73
CA LEU A 149 -28.59 -8.91 -4.93
C LEU A 149 -28.88 -8.64 -6.42
N HIS A 150 -29.47 -9.62 -7.09
CA HIS A 150 -29.52 -9.74 -8.56
C HIS A 150 -30.18 -8.53 -9.26
N THR A 151 -30.89 -7.70 -8.50
CA THR A 151 -31.66 -6.55 -8.97
C THR A 151 -30.84 -5.32 -9.29
N TRP A 152 -29.71 -5.04 -8.62
CA TRP A 152 -28.95 -3.80 -8.89
C TRP A 152 -27.94 -3.92 -10.04
N ILE A 153 -27.44 -5.13 -10.32
CA ILE A 153 -26.57 -5.40 -11.48
C ILE A 153 -27.32 -5.18 -12.80
N THR A 154 -28.62 -5.48 -12.79
CA THR A 154 -29.54 -5.38 -13.93
C THR A 154 -30.15 -3.97 -14.07
N ALA A 155 -29.90 -3.07 -13.12
CA ALA A 155 -30.40 -1.70 -13.18
C ALA A 155 -29.84 -0.96 -14.41
N GLU A 156 -30.64 -0.05 -14.98
CA GLU A 156 -30.14 0.84 -16.01
C GLU A 156 -28.94 1.63 -15.49
N LYS A 157 -27.96 1.85 -16.37
CA LYS A 157 -26.70 2.53 -16.04
C LYS A 157 -26.63 3.86 -16.80
N PRO A 158 -27.17 4.96 -16.23
CA PRO A 158 -27.20 6.28 -16.89
C PRO A 158 -25.83 6.76 -17.36
N TYR A 159 -24.76 6.47 -16.60
CA TYR A 159 -23.40 6.87 -16.93
C TYR A 159 -22.89 6.37 -18.30
N LEU A 160 -23.50 5.31 -18.88
CA LEU A 160 -23.13 4.81 -20.21
C LEU A 160 -23.68 5.66 -21.36
N LYS A 161 -24.76 6.44 -21.11
CA LYS A 161 -25.43 7.29 -22.10
C LYS A 161 -25.02 8.76 -21.97
N GLU A 162 -24.67 9.18 -20.76
CA GLU A 162 -24.34 10.58 -20.44
C GLU A 162 -22.87 10.92 -20.75
N LYS A 163 -22.60 12.20 -21.01
CA LYS A 163 -21.22 12.69 -21.24
C LYS A 163 -20.45 12.72 -19.92
N SER A 164 -19.23 12.18 -19.92
CA SER A 164 -18.33 12.26 -18.77
C SER A 164 -17.97 13.71 -18.45
N THR A 165 -18.24 14.14 -17.22
CA THR A 165 -17.85 15.45 -16.69
C THR A 165 -17.18 15.27 -15.34
N ALA A 166 -16.23 16.15 -15.00
CA ALA A 166 -15.52 16.14 -13.72
C ALA A 166 -15.57 17.54 -13.12
N THR A 167 -15.86 17.63 -11.82
CA THR A 167 -15.86 18.88 -11.06
C THR A 167 -15.13 18.64 -9.75
N VAL A 168 -14.23 19.55 -9.39
CA VAL A 168 -13.45 19.48 -8.16
C VAL A 168 -14.03 20.44 -7.12
N TYR A 169 -14.13 19.97 -5.88
CA TYR A 169 -14.60 20.75 -4.75
C TYR A 169 -13.46 20.89 -3.74
N PHE A 170 -13.31 22.10 -3.20
CA PHE A 170 -12.35 22.39 -2.13
C PHE A 170 -13.12 22.89 -0.91
N GLN A 171 -12.68 22.48 0.28
CA GLN A 171 -13.23 22.97 1.54
C GLN A 171 -13.05 24.49 1.60
N THR A 172 -14.13 25.24 1.84
CA THR A 172 -14.05 26.70 2.10
C THR A 172 -14.78 27.04 3.39
N GLU A 173 -14.37 28.13 4.06
CA GLU A 173 -14.96 28.56 5.33
C GLU A 173 -16.41 29.06 5.21
N LYS A 174 -16.83 29.52 4.03
CA LYS A 174 -18.06 30.31 3.87
C LYS A 174 -19.18 29.62 3.11
N ASN A 175 -18.87 28.75 2.15
CA ASN A 175 -19.85 28.01 1.34
C ASN A 175 -19.29 26.63 0.94
N ASN A 176 -20.15 25.62 0.79
CA ASN A 176 -19.78 24.29 0.30
C ASN A 176 -18.80 23.52 1.21
N ASN A 177 -19.21 23.21 2.45
CA ASN A 177 -18.53 22.20 3.25
C ASN A 177 -18.56 20.87 2.49
N ILE A 178 -17.43 20.19 2.36
CA ILE A 178 -17.35 18.90 1.66
C ILE A 178 -18.31 17.88 2.30
N ARG A 179 -18.47 17.94 3.63
CA ARG A 179 -19.47 17.14 4.35
C ARG A 179 -20.89 17.37 3.81
N ASP A 180 -21.29 18.62 3.62
CA ASP A 180 -22.64 18.96 3.16
C ASP A 180 -22.87 18.50 1.72
N ILE A 181 -21.83 18.54 0.88
CA ILE A 181 -21.89 17.99 -0.48
C ILE A 181 -22.17 16.48 -0.40
N ILE A 182 -21.40 15.74 0.39
CA ILE A 182 -21.58 14.29 0.54
C ILE A 182 -22.99 13.96 1.03
N ARG A 183 -23.42 14.60 2.14
CA ARG A 183 -24.78 14.44 2.69
C ARG A 183 -25.85 14.76 1.66
N ARG A 184 -25.66 15.82 0.86
CA ARG A 184 -26.59 16.21 -0.22
C ARG A 184 -26.69 15.13 -1.30
N TYR A 185 -25.60 14.48 -1.68
CA TYR A 185 -25.65 13.39 -2.67
C TYR A 185 -26.33 12.14 -2.11
N ILE A 186 -26.05 11.76 -0.87
CA ILE A 186 -26.75 10.66 -0.17
C ILE A 186 -28.27 10.92 -0.09
N ASN A 187 -28.65 12.15 0.23
CA ASN A 187 -30.06 12.55 0.32
C ASN A 187 -30.76 12.65 -1.04
N LYS A 188 -30.00 12.81 -2.13
CA LYS A 188 -30.53 12.80 -3.50
C LYS A 188 -30.63 11.42 -4.11
N SER A 189 -29.95 10.41 -3.56
CA SER A 189 -29.98 9.05 -4.09
C SER A 189 -31.40 8.47 -4.07
N THR A 190 -31.75 7.71 -5.10
CA THR A 190 -33.12 7.23 -5.33
C THR A 190 -33.24 5.72 -5.41
N GLN A 191 -32.19 5.03 -5.85
CA GLN A 191 -32.22 3.60 -6.14
C GLN A 191 -31.10 2.86 -5.43
N VAL A 192 -29.85 3.29 -5.63
CA VAL A 192 -28.68 2.57 -5.14
C VAL A 192 -27.57 3.51 -4.73
N LEU A 193 -26.86 3.11 -3.68
CA LEU A 193 -25.73 3.83 -3.15
C LEU A 193 -24.61 2.84 -2.83
N ALA A 194 -23.51 2.88 -3.57
CA ALA A 194 -22.33 2.07 -3.30
C ALA A 194 -21.22 2.96 -2.72
N ILE A 195 -20.68 2.59 -1.57
CA ILE A 195 -19.71 3.39 -0.82
C ILE A 195 -18.49 2.52 -0.53
N VAL A 196 -17.30 3.03 -0.83
CA VAL A 196 -16.02 2.51 -0.38
C VAL A 196 -15.42 3.51 0.60
N MET A 197 -15.05 3.03 1.79
CA MET A 197 -14.50 3.88 2.85
C MET A 197 -13.41 3.16 3.63
N ASP A 198 -12.37 3.89 4.02
CA ASP A 198 -11.29 3.41 4.88
C ASP A 198 -11.67 3.41 6.36
N VAL A 199 -12.31 4.49 6.85
CA VAL A 199 -12.80 4.64 8.23
C VAL A 199 -14.22 5.20 8.20
N PHE A 200 -15.17 4.53 8.84
CA PHE A 200 -16.55 5.02 8.94
C PHE A 200 -17.02 5.09 10.39
N THR A 201 -16.97 6.31 10.95
CA THR A 201 -17.42 6.61 12.32
C THR A 201 -18.29 7.87 12.43
N ASP A 202 -18.66 8.52 11.33
CA ASP A 202 -19.55 9.71 11.35
C ASP A 202 -21.02 9.27 11.50
N THR A 203 -21.56 9.48 12.70
CA THR A 203 -22.93 9.11 13.04
C THR A 203 -23.99 9.84 12.21
N GLU A 204 -23.74 11.08 11.81
CA GLU A 204 -24.69 11.87 11.02
C GLU A 204 -24.82 11.33 9.60
N ILE A 205 -23.68 11.01 8.97
CA ILE A 205 -23.69 10.40 7.64
C ILE A 205 -24.33 9.01 7.72
N PHE A 206 -24.05 8.24 8.77
CA PHE A 206 -24.69 6.95 8.96
C PHE A 206 -26.22 7.07 9.12
N CYS A 207 -26.72 8.07 9.84
CA CYS A 207 -28.15 8.38 9.91
C CYS A 207 -28.74 8.72 8.54
N ASP A 208 -28.06 9.50 7.71
CA ASP A 208 -28.51 9.80 6.34
C ASP A 208 -28.61 8.52 5.48
N LEU A 209 -27.69 7.56 5.67
CA LEU A 209 -27.74 6.24 5.00
C LEU A 209 -28.91 5.40 5.49
N LEU A 210 -29.15 5.35 6.81
CA LEU A 210 -30.30 4.66 7.39
C LEU A 210 -31.62 5.26 6.88
N GLU A 211 -31.71 6.58 6.76
CA GLU A 211 -32.87 7.26 6.19
C GLU A 211 -33.05 6.92 4.71
N ALA A 212 -31.96 6.90 3.93
CA ALA A 212 -32.00 6.45 2.54
C ALA A 212 -32.55 5.03 2.41
N ALA A 213 -32.02 4.11 3.22
CA ALA A 213 -32.35 2.70 3.15
C ALA A 213 -33.77 2.38 3.62
N ASN A 214 -34.19 2.97 4.74
CA ASN A 214 -35.42 2.59 5.42
C ASN A 214 -36.63 3.46 5.06
N LYS A 215 -36.43 4.75 4.71
CA LYS A 215 -37.54 5.64 4.31
C LYS A 215 -37.71 5.73 2.81
N ARG A 216 -36.60 5.72 2.06
CA ARG A 216 -36.60 5.87 0.59
C ARG A 216 -36.41 4.56 -0.16
N MET A 217 -36.17 3.45 0.55
CA MET A 217 -35.92 2.12 -0.03
C MET A 217 -34.71 2.10 -0.97
N VAL A 218 -33.71 2.95 -0.72
CA VAL A 218 -32.44 2.95 -1.46
C VAL A 218 -31.61 1.74 -1.02
N PHE A 219 -31.10 0.96 -1.96
CA PHE A 219 -30.17 -0.12 -1.62
C PHE A 219 -28.79 0.45 -1.34
N VAL A 220 -28.27 0.26 -0.13
CA VAL A 220 -26.96 0.78 0.28
C VAL A 220 -25.96 -0.37 0.39
N TYR A 221 -24.82 -0.24 -0.28
CA TYR A 221 -23.73 -1.20 -0.27
C TYR A 221 -22.48 -0.52 0.26
N LEU A 222 -22.00 -0.92 1.44
CA LEU A 222 -20.82 -0.36 2.08
C LEU A 222 -19.68 -1.37 2.04
N LEU A 223 -18.59 -0.99 1.40
CA LEU A 223 -17.31 -1.67 1.47
C LEU A 223 -16.39 -0.88 2.41
N LEU A 224 -16.05 -1.49 3.53
CA LEU A 224 -15.22 -0.87 4.57
C LEU A 224 -13.87 -1.59 4.63
N ASP A 225 -12.79 -0.85 4.87
CA ASP A 225 -11.48 -1.45 5.14
C ASP A 225 -11.56 -2.38 6.37
N HIS A 226 -11.03 -3.59 6.23
CA HIS A 226 -11.07 -4.60 7.28
C HIS A 226 -10.31 -4.18 8.53
N GLY A 227 -9.25 -3.38 8.41
CA GLY A 227 -8.47 -2.88 9.55
C GLY A 227 -9.30 -2.00 10.48
N ASN A 228 -10.31 -1.31 9.95
CA ASN A 228 -11.12 -0.33 10.69
C ASN A 228 -12.58 -0.74 10.90
N ILE A 229 -12.96 -1.97 10.53
CA ILE A 229 -14.36 -2.43 10.65
C ILE A 229 -14.87 -2.41 12.10
N ASN A 230 -13.99 -2.64 13.07
CA ASN A 230 -14.34 -2.63 14.49
C ASN A 230 -14.83 -1.26 14.96
N LEU A 231 -14.30 -0.16 14.39
CA LEU A 231 -14.74 1.20 14.73
C LEU A 231 -16.17 1.45 14.24
N PHE A 232 -16.54 0.89 13.09
CA PHE A 232 -17.91 0.94 12.59
C PHE A 232 -18.84 0.13 13.49
N SER A 233 -18.46 -1.09 13.88
CA SER A 233 -19.23 -1.91 14.82
C SER A 233 -19.46 -1.19 16.15
N GLU A 234 -18.41 -0.58 16.72
CA GLU A 234 -18.53 0.21 17.95
C GLU A 234 -19.50 1.39 17.80
N MET A 235 -19.49 2.08 16.66
CA MET A 235 -20.45 3.13 16.36
C MET A 235 -21.89 2.59 16.33
N CYS A 236 -22.12 1.46 15.65
CA CYS A 236 -23.44 0.82 15.59
C CYS A 236 -23.93 0.39 16.99
N ASP A 237 -23.05 -0.17 17.81
CA ASP A 237 -23.37 -0.60 19.18
C ASP A 237 -23.75 0.60 20.06
N LYS A 238 -22.98 1.70 19.98
CA LYS A 238 -23.27 2.95 20.70
C LYS A 238 -24.60 3.57 20.30
N LEU A 239 -24.98 3.47 19.03
CA LEU A 239 -26.25 3.97 18.51
C LEU A 239 -27.42 2.98 18.74
N GLN A 240 -27.15 1.77 19.26
CA GLN A 240 -28.14 0.71 19.51
C GLN A 240 -28.98 0.41 18.26
N ILE A 241 -28.31 0.25 17.12
CA ILE A 241 -28.98 0.04 15.83
C ILE A 241 -29.62 -1.34 15.78
N ALA A 242 -30.93 -1.38 15.55
CA ALA A 242 -31.65 -2.63 15.36
C ALA A 242 -31.26 -3.29 14.03
N GLU A 243 -31.13 -4.62 14.02
CA GLU A 243 -30.81 -5.41 12.82
C GLU A 243 -31.80 -5.18 11.67
N ASP A 244 -33.07 -4.89 12.00
CA ASP A 244 -34.12 -4.57 11.03
C ASP A 244 -33.79 -3.39 10.12
N LEU A 245 -32.95 -2.45 10.58
CA LEU A 245 -32.55 -1.28 9.80
C LEU A 245 -31.53 -1.61 8.70
N PHE A 246 -30.96 -2.82 8.72
CA PHE A 246 -30.00 -3.29 7.72
C PHE A 246 -30.66 -4.06 6.56
N LYS A 247 -31.99 -4.17 6.49
CA LYS A 247 -32.68 -4.91 5.41
C LYS A 247 -32.27 -4.46 4.00
N ASN A 248 -32.04 -3.16 3.83
CA ASN A 248 -31.60 -2.56 2.57
C ASN A 248 -30.14 -2.06 2.63
N ILE A 249 -29.37 -2.48 3.64
CA ILE A 249 -27.97 -2.08 3.83
C ILE A 249 -27.10 -3.33 3.92
N SER A 250 -26.19 -3.49 2.97
CA SER A 250 -25.17 -4.55 3.01
C SER A 250 -23.81 -3.95 3.34
N VAL A 251 -23.30 -4.27 4.52
CA VAL A 251 -21.95 -3.89 4.95
C VAL A 251 -21.00 -5.08 4.76
N ARG A 252 -19.83 -4.84 4.14
CA ARG A 252 -18.80 -5.85 3.92
C ARG A 252 -17.42 -5.26 4.19
N SER A 253 -16.53 -6.09 4.73
CA SER A 253 -15.13 -5.72 4.87
C SER A 253 -14.32 -6.12 3.64
N VAL A 254 -13.36 -5.29 3.26
CA VAL A 254 -12.40 -5.54 2.17
C VAL A 254 -10.97 -5.37 2.67
N THR A 255 -10.04 -6.11 2.07
CA THR A 255 -8.60 -6.00 2.34
C THR A 255 -7.87 -5.73 1.03
N GLY A 256 -6.78 -4.97 1.09
CA GLY A 256 -5.87 -4.85 -0.04
C GLY A 256 -5.08 -6.13 -0.32
N GLU A 257 -4.15 -6.05 -1.26
CA GLU A 257 -3.30 -7.18 -1.62
C GLU A 257 -2.51 -7.72 -0.43
N VAL A 258 -2.38 -9.04 -0.34
CA VAL A 258 -1.63 -9.70 0.72
C VAL A 258 -0.18 -9.83 0.30
N TYR A 259 0.72 -9.18 1.05
CA TYR A 259 2.14 -9.41 0.92
C TYR A 259 2.56 -10.60 1.78
N CYS A 260 3.42 -11.47 1.23
CA CYS A 260 3.99 -12.61 1.93
C CYS A 260 5.52 -12.54 1.92
N ALA A 261 6.11 -12.46 3.11
CA ALA A 261 7.55 -12.58 3.33
C ALA A 261 8.02 -14.03 3.15
N LYS A 262 9.32 -14.22 2.92
CA LYS A 262 9.95 -15.56 2.82
C LYS A 262 9.87 -16.34 4.13
N SER A 263 9.87 -15.66 5.26
CA SER A 263 9.62 -16.26 6.58
C SER A 263 8.21 -16.83 6.73
N GLY A 264 7.30 -16.52 5.80
CA GLY A 264 5.88 -16.83 5.89
C GLY A 264 5.06 -15.77 6.63
N ARG A 265 5.67 -14.71 7.16
CA ARG A 265 4.93 -13.55 7.71
C ARG A 265 4.14 -12.86 6.61
N LYS A 266 2.93 -12.41 6.94
CA LYS A 266 2.03 -11.78 5.98
C LYS A 266 1.39 -10.54 6.55
N PHE A 267 1.09 -9.58 5.69
CA PHE A 267 0.21 -8.47 6.01
C PHE A 267 -0.69 -8.18 4.80
N SER A 268 -1.87 -7.65 5.05
CA SER A 268 -2.78 -7.20 3.98
C SER A 268 -2.64 -5.69 3.81
N GLY A 269 -2.57 -5.22 2.56
CA GLY A 269 -2.58 -3.80 2.26
C GLY A 269 -3.87 -3.12 2.76
N GLN A 270 -3.76 -1.85 3.13
CA GLN A 270 -4.91 -1.05 3.54
C GLN A 270 -5.65 -0.52 2.31
N ILE A 271 -6.98 -0.51 2.35
CA ILE A 271 -7.78 0.22 1.36
C ILE A 271 -7.87 1.68 1.80
N GLN A 272 -7.23 2.58 1.05
CA GLN A 272 -7.28 4.03 1.27
C GLN A 272 -8.20 4.76 0.29
N GLU A 273 -8.75 4.03 -0.67
CA GLU A 273 -9.69 4.57 -1.66
C GLU A 273 -11.01 4.93 -1.00
N LYS A 274 -11.49 6.14 -1.29
CA LYS A 274 -12.74 6.67 -0.77
C LYS A 274 -13.58 7.20 -1.91
N PHE A 275 -14.72 6.57 -2.12
CA PHE A 275 -15.68 7.06 -3.09
C PHE A 275 -17.10 6.57 -2.81
N LEU A 276 -18.05 7.33 -3.34
CA LEU A 276 -19.47 7.08 -3.27
C LEU A 276 -20.04 7.14 -4.68
N ILE A 277 -20.76 6.10 -5.08
CA ILE A 277 -21.48 6.00 -6.34
C ILE A 277 -22.97 6.06 -6.04
N SER A 278 -23.65 7.06 -6.56
CA SER A 278 -25.11 7.24 -6.42
C SER A 278 -25.81 6.96 -7.73
N ASP A 279 -26.79 6.07 -7.71
CA ASP A 279 -27.73 5.76 -8.80
C ASP A 279 -27.08 5.47 -10.16
N TRP A 280 -25.85 4.94 -10.17
CA TRP A 280 -25.06 4.77 -11.41
C TRP A 280 -24.97 6.06 -12.25
N LYS A 281 -24.98 7.22 -11.60
CA LYS A 281 -25.03 8.51 -12.27
C LYS A 281 -23.92 9.44 -11.83
N TYR A 282 -23.64 9.48 -10.53
CA TYR A 282 -22.64 10.36 -9.97
C TYR A 282 -21.64 9.57 -9.13
N VAL A 283 -20.38 9.96 -9.21
CA VAL A 283 -19.32 9.49 -8.32
C VAL A 283 -18.74 10.68 -7.58
N LEU A 284 -18.72 10.60 -6.26
CA LEU A 284 -17.91 11.47 -5.42
C LEU A 284 -16.68 10.69 -4.97
N SER A 285 -15.50 11.23 -5.21
CA SER A 285 -14.25 10.66 -4.71
C SER A 285 -13.36 11.77 -4.20
N GLY A 286 -12.61 11.50 -3.14
CA GLY A 286 -11.76 12.49 -2.52
C GLY A 286 -11.14 12.00 -1.23
N SER A 287 -10.70 12.96 -0.41
CA SER A 287 -9.98 12.71 0.83
C SER A 287 -10.81 12.96 2.09
N TYR A 288 -12.13 13.17 1.96
CA TYR A 288 -13.03 13.33 3.10
C TYR A 288 -13.15 12.02 3.86
#